data_AF-A0A5M6D9K4-F1
#
_entry.id   AF-A0A5M6D9K4-F1
#
_cell.length_a   1.000
_cell.length_b   1.000
_cell.length_c   1.000
_cell.angle_alpha   90.00
_cell.angle_beta   90.00
_cell.angle_gamma   90.00
#
_symmetry.space_group_name_H-M   'P 1'
#
loop_
_entity.id
_entity.type
_entity.pdbx_description
1 polymer ?
#
loop_
_entity_poly.entity_id
_entity_poly.type
_entity_poly.pdbx_seq_one_letter_code
_entity_poly.pdbx_strand_id
1 'polypeptide(L)'
;MKLLTVFACFLLLFVSACGKNEKTSETTSTTSKTTNKEKPATPAANTNIGQVNVFLEVSGSMKGFMPTNKAEGITEFQKTIDPFLATIQQSNIIQNKGYFEVREKPYPINYEQLSRTVRYGIQQSASSTTIPAILDSIISQNQDGVNILISDFIYSPENNRAVSFVSTDIYRVLSKAKQQGQAVSVFAATSDFDGTFYPAEKSAQRTIANCCDTPVPYYVWVMGKPELVSLFNRELVKNTFPEQVHSGFTFEAPAYSVLDKYMPAGNWYCVAENGSCQAITISDMKAPVEMIVGANFNGLPSAFTSAGYLKQNLKIQAENTDAQITNIYPAAQFRTLPGVSGKNTDPLKPFTHFIKIKFTKLNAPQTEMHLQLANQRPTWVQQWTTPNDSQINQEGAKTFNLAGIMDGVERAFGAGTGGNIFDIAIGLQKEK
;
A
#
# COMPACT_ATOMS: atom_id res chain seq x y z
N MET A 1 53.91 -0.45 40.75
CA MET A 1 54.24 0.83 41.42
C MET A 1 52.93 1.53 41.73
N LYS A 2 52.57 1.65 43.04
CA LYS A 2 51.68 2.60 43.75
C LYS A 2 50.56 3.33 42.97
N LEU A 3 49.33 3.55 43.44
CA LEU A 3 48.60 3.26 44.69
C LEU A 3 47.10 3.61 44.41
N LEU A 4 46.22 3.11 45.26
CA LEU A 4 44.76 3.14 45.26
C LEU A 4 44.23 4.12 46.33
N THR A 5 43.22 4.97 46.05
CA THR A 5 42.29 5.64 47.01
C THR A 5 41.21 6.40 46.20
N VAL A 6 39.89 6.13 46.16
CA VAL A 6 38.76 5.99 47.12
C VAL A 6 38.27 7.33 47.74
N PHE A 7 36.93 7.45 47.87
CA PHE A 7 36.06 8.44 48.56
C PHE A 7 35.51 9.60 47.68
N ALA A 8 34.26 10.09 47.77
CA ALA A 8 33.04 9.66 48.46
C ALA A 8 31.82 10.55 48.09
N CYS A 9 30.66 10.03 48.49
CA CYS A 9 29.30 10.55 48.46
C CYS A 9 29.02 11.83 49.27
N PHE A 10 27.87 12.45 48.94
CA PHE A 10 26.95 13.26 49.77
C PHE A 10 27.40 14.67 50.25
N LEU A 11 26.62 15.72 49.92
CA LEU A 11 25.77 16.42 50.90
C LEU A 11 24.82 17.48 50.27
N LEU A 12 23.60 17.54 50.81
CA LEU A 12 22.55 18.56 50.66
C LEU A 12 22.95 19.95 51.21
N LEU A 13 22.26 21.00 50.72
CA LEU A 13 21.88 22.25 51.44
C LEU A 13 20.63 22.81 50.75
N PHE A 14 19.41 22.68 51.30
CA PHE A 14 18.70 23.48 52.32
C PHE A 14 18.18 24.89 51.89
N VAL A 15 16.86 24.92 51.63
CA VAL A 15 15.77 25.76 52.20
C VAL A 15 15.97 27.27 52.45
N SER A 16 15.03 28.08 51.92
CA SER A 16 14.20 29.12 52.61
C SER A 16 13.48 30.01 51.59
N ALA A 17 12.35 30.71 51.82
CA ALA A 17 11.23 30.64 52.76
C ALA A 17 10.24 31.79 52.37
N CYS A 18 8.95 31.55 52.61
CA CYS A 18 7.87 32.49 53.00
C CYS A 18 7.48 33.76 52.22
N GLY A 19 6.16 33.84 51.98
CA GLY A 19 5.32 35.04 51.99
C GLY A 19 4.03 34.78 51.21
N LYS A 20 2.79 35.04 51.65
CA LYS A 20 2.15 35.51 52.88
C LYS A 20 0.64 35.44 52.56
N ASN A 21 -0.20 34.89 53.46
CA ASN A 21 -1.66 34.85 53.27
C ASN A 21 -2.30 36.23 53.42
N GLU A 22 -3.36 36.52 52.66
CA GLU A 22 -4.56 37.20 53.20
C GLU A 22 -5.83 37.02 52.33
N LYS A 23 -6.89 36.63 53.06
CA LYS A 23 -8.33 36.99 52.93
C LYS A 23 -9.23 36.34 51.88
N THR A 24 -10.06 35.47 52.45
CA THR A 24 -11.39 35.00 52.11
C THR A 24 -12.39 36.10 51.71
N SER A 25 -13.16 35.85 50.66
CA SER A 25 -14.59 36.19 50.61
C SER A 25 -15.32 35.11 49.82
N GLU A 26 -16.27 34.47 50.50
CA GLU A 26 -17.25 33.58 49.90
C GLU A 26 -18.22 34.38 49.03
N THR A 27 -18.50 33.89 47.83
CA THR A 27 -19.79 34.11 47.18
C THR A 27 -20.15 32.84 46.43
N THR A 28 -21.09 32.10 47.02
CA THR A 28 -21.76 30.94 46.44
C THR A 28 -22.51 31.34 45.18
N SER A 29 -22.13 30.78 44.03
CA SER A 29 -23.01 30.71 42.86
C SER A 29 -22.91 29.33 42.22
N THR A 30 -24.04 28.64 42.31
CA THR A 30 -24.34 27.35 41.70
C THR A 30 -24.17 27.45 40.19
N THR A 31 -23.24 26.70 39.59
CA THR A 31 -23.19 26.50 38.14
C THR A 31 -23.03 25.01 37.82
N SER A 32 -24.06 24.49 37.14
CA SER A 32 -24.17 23.15 36.60
C SER A 32 -22.96 22.76 35.76
N LYS A 33 -22.32 21.64 36.12
CA LYS A 33 -21.38 20.93 35.25
C LYS A 33 -22.16 20.16 34.18
N THR A 34 -22.31 20.76 33.01
CA THR A 34 -22.60 20.03 31.77
C THR A 34 -21.29 19.82 31.03
N THR A 35 -20.58 18.74 31.36
CA THR A 35 -19.47 18.24 30.55
C THR A 35 -20.04 17.61 29.29
N ASN A 36 -20.17 18.38 28.23
CA ASN A 36 -20.21 17.84 26.87
C ASN A 36 -18.81 17.27 26.57
N LYS A 37 -18.69 15.95 26.67
CA LYS A 37 -17.62 15.21 26.00
C LYS A 37 -17.88 15.34 24.50
N GLU A 38 -17.25 16.33 23.90
CA GLU A 38 -17.17 16.45 22.45
C GLU A 38 -16.41 15.22 21.94
N LYS A 39 -17.12 14.38 21.19
CA LYS A 39 -16.56 13.24 20.46
C LYS A 39 -15.48 13.81 19.51
N PRO A 40 -14.26 13.24 19.44
CA PRO A 40 -13.28 13.67 18.47
C PRO A 40 -13.91 13.57 17.08
N ALA A 41 -14.03 14.70 16.39
CA ALA A 41 -14.48 14.71 15.01
C ALA A 41 -13.49 13.89 14.18
N THR A 42 -13.97 12.83 13.54
CA THR A 42 -13.24 12.10 12.51
C THR A 42 -12.77 13.12 11.46
N PRO A 43 -11.47 13.17 11.09
CA PRO A 43 -11.00 14.07 10.05
C PRO A 43 -11.82 13.83 8.78
N ALA A 44 -12.39 14.90 8.21
CA ALA A 44 -13.08 14.81 6.94
C ALA A 44 -12.10 14.23 5.90
N ALA A 45 -12.50 13.15 5.21
CA ALA A 45 -11.67 12.55 4.19
C ALA A 45 -11.33 13.60 3.12
N ASN A 46 -10.04 13.81 2.83
CA ASN A 46 -9.62 14.66 1.74
C ASN A 46 -10.25 14.17 0.44
N THR A 47 -10.96 15.04 -0.27
CA THR A 47 -11.62 14.74 -1.54
C THR A 47 -10.86 15.30 -2.75
N ASN A 48 -9.84 16.13 -2.52
CA ASN A 48 -9.04 16.78 -3.55
C ASN A 48 -7.54 16.64 -3.26
N ILE A 49 -6.74 16.76 -4.32
CA ILE A 49 -5.28 16.76 -4.32
C ILE A 49 -4.80 18.11 -4.85
N GLY A 50 -4.02 18.84 -4.06
CA GLY A 50 -3.56 20.19 -4.42
C GLY A 50 -2.62 20.22 -5.63
N GLN A 51 -1.67 19.30 -5.70
CA GLN A 51 -0.68 19.22 -6.79
C GLN A 51 -0.32 17.77 -7.08
N VAL A 52 -0.34 17.39 -8.36
CA VAL A 52 0.26 16.15 -8.86
C VAL A 52 1.38 16.47 -9.84
N ASN A 53 2.55 15.89 -9.62
CA ASN A 53 3.68 15.99 -10.55
C ASN A 53 3.97 14.63 -11.18
N VAL A 54 4.03 14.59 -12.51
CA VAL A 54 4.38 13.39 -13.27
C VAL A 54 5.76 13.53 -13.86
N PHE A 55 6.60 12.54 -13.59
CA PHE A 55 7.99 12.44 -14.00
C PHE A 55 8.13 11.20 -14.91
N LEU A 56 8.40 11.40 -16.19
CA LEU A 56 8.72 10.32 -17.12
C LEU A 56 10.22 10.27 -17.33
N GLU A 57 10.82 9.13 -16.97
CA GLU A 57 12.22 8.85 -17.26
C GLU A 57 12.42 8.66 -18.77
N VAL A 58 13.43 9.30 -19.36
CA VAL A 58 13.67 9.33 -20.82
C VAL A 58 15.09 8.87 -21.20
N SER A 59 15.57 7.80 -20.58
CA SER A 59 16.83 7.14 -20.90
C SER A 59 16.80 6.39 -22.24
N GLY A 60 17.99 5.90 -22.62
CA GLY A 60 18.11 4.94 -23.73
C GLY A 60 17.34 3.64 -23.52
N SER A 61 17.21 3.14 -22.28
CA SER A 61 16.47 1.90 -22.00
C SER A 61 14.96 2.08 -22.11
N MET A 62 14.44 3.29 -21.84
CA MET A 62 13.02 3.60 -22.04
C MET A 62 12.59 3.69 -23.51
N LYS A 63 13.51 3.83 -24.46
CA LYS A 63 13.19 4.01 -25.89
C LYS A 63 12.39 2.85 -26.47
N GLY A 64 12.70 1.62 -26.08
CA GLY A 64 12.04 0.45 -26.65
C GLY A 64 10.58 0.29 -26.23
N PHE A 65 10.15 0.96 -25.15
CA PHE A 65 8.76 1.03 -24.75
C PHE A 65 7.95 2.03 -25.60
N MET A 66 8.60 2.95 -26.30
CA MET A 66 7.97 4.02 -27.07
C MET A 66 8.59 4.12 -28.48
N PRO A 67 8.51 3.05 -29.29
CA PRO A 67 9.12 3.02 -30.62
C PRO A 67 8.45 4.04 -31.56
N THR A 68 9.25 4.67 -32.41
CA THR A 68 8.77 5.70 -33.34
C THR A 68 8.23 5.13 -34.66
N ASN A 69 8.68 3.92 -35.03
CA ASN A 69 8.45 3.31 -36.34
C ASN A 69 8.12 1.81 -36.23
N LYS A 70 7.31 1.41 -35.24
CA LYS A 70 6.93 0.01 -35.07
C LYS A 70 5.96 -0.42 -36.17
N ALA A 71 6.27 -1.51 -36.87
CA ALA A 71 5.43 -2.05 -37.96
C ALA A 71 4.05 -2.54 -37.46
N GLU A 72 3.98 -3.02 -36.21
CA GLU A 72 2.79 -3.59 -35.57
C GLU A 72 2.21 -2.67 -34.48
N GLY A 73 1.81 -1.45 -34.87
CA GLY A 73 1.10 -0.52 -33.98
C GLY A 73 1.95 0.00 -32.81
N ILE A 74 1.29 0.36 -31.70
CA ILE A 74 1.93 0.88 -30.47
C ILE A 74 2.08 -0.21 -29.40
N THR A 75 3.03 -0.04 -28.48
CA THR A 75 3.29 -0.97 -27.38
C THR A 75 2.19 -0.95 -26.30
N GLU A 76 2.13 -1.98 -25.46
CA GLU A 76 1.27 -2.02 -24.28
C GLU A 76 1.61 -0.92 -23.27
N PHE A 77 2.89 -0.52 -23.16
CA PHE A 77 3.30 0.65 -22.40
C PHE A 77 2.60 1.91 -22.92
N GLN A 78 2.63 2.16 -24.23
CA GLN A 78 1.97 3.32 -24.83
C GLN A 78 0.45 3.25 -24.64
N LYS A 79 -0.16 2.07 -24.83
CA LYS A 79 -1.60 1.84 -24.63
C LYS A 79 -2.05 2.03 -23.18
N THR A 80 -1.16 1.82 -22.22
CA THR A 80 -1.48 1.97 -20.78
C THR A 80 -1.16 3.37 -20.28
N ILE A 81 0.03 3.88 -20.55
CA ILE A 81 0.53 5.14 -20.00
C ILE A 81 -0.17 6.33 -20.65
N ASP A 82 -0.43 6.33 -21.96
CA ASP A 82 -1.07 7.49 -22.59
C ASP A 82 -2.51 7.75 -22.07
N PRO A 83 -3.40 6.75 -21.97
CA PRO A 83 -4.70 6.93 -21.31
C PRO A 83 -4.59 7.24 -19.82
N PHE A 84 -3.59 6.70 -19.11
CA PHE A 84 -3.35 7.03 -17.70
C PHE A 84 -2.98 8.51 -17.53
N LEU A 85 -2.09 9.04 -18.38
CA LEU A 85 -1.75 10.47 -18.40
C LEU A 85 -2.96 11.35 -18.75
N ALA A 86 -3.79 10.92 -19.72
CA ALA A 86 -5.03 11.62 -20.05
C ALA A 86 -6.01 11.63 -18.86
N THR A 87 -6.10 10.53 -18.10
CA THR A 87 -6.92 10.43 -16.89
C THR A 87 -6.45 11.41 -15.81
N ILE A 88 -5.13 11.52 -15.59
CA ILE A 88 -4.56 12.53 -14.70
C ILE A 88 -4.90 13.93 -15.19
N GLN A 89 -4.70 14.21 -16.47
CA GLN A 89 -4.91 15.54 -17.05
C GLN A 89 -6.38 16.01 -16.94
N GLN A 90 -7.33 15.12 -17.17
CA GLN A 90 -8.77 15.42 -17.13
C GLN A 90 -9.37 15.36 -15.71
N SER A 91 -8.58 14.95 -14.71
CA SER A 91 -9.09 14.78 -13.36
C SER A 91 -9.40 16.11 -12.68
N ASN A 92 -10.64 16.21 -12.18
CA ASN A 92 -11.13 17.35 -11.39
C ASN A 92 -10.74 17.26 -9.91
N ILE A 93 -10.31 16.09 -9.42
CA ILE A 93 -9.81 15.96 -8.04
C ILE A 93 -8.40 16.54 -7.89
N ILE A 94 -7.68 16.80 -9.00
CA ILE A 94 -6.35 17.39 -9.00
C ILE A 94 -6.44 18.87 -9.38
N GLN A 95 -6.06 19.76 -8.46
CA GLN A 95 -6.10 21.20 -8.68
C GLN A 95 -4.99 21.66 -9.63
N ASN A 96 -3.74 21.26 -9.38
CA ASN A 96 -2.58 21.64 -10.17
C ASN A 96 -1.80 20.41 -10.67
N LYS A 97 -1.28 20.50 -11.89
CA LYS A 97 -0.65 19.38 -12.60
C LYS A 97 0.69 19.84 -13.18
N GLY A 98 1.77 19.16 -12.78
CA GLY A 98 3.12 19.40 -13.29
C GLY A 98 3.61 18.19 -14.08
N TYR A 99 4.30 18.43 -15.18
CA TYR A 99 4.82 17.37 -16.04
C TYR A 99 6.31 17.57 -16.27
N PHE A 100 7.06 16.48 -16.24
CA PHE A 100 8.52 16.52 -16.30
C PHE A 100 9.07 15.35 -17.11
N GLU A 101 10.07 15.63 -17.94
CA GLU A 101 11.00 14.60 -18.42
C GLU A 101 12.17 14.49 -17.45
N VAL A 102 12.50 13.27 -17.04
CA VAL A 102 13.65 13.00 -16.18
C VAL A 102 14.79 12.47 -17.03
N ARG A 103 15.87 13.25 -17.02
CA ARG A 103 17.15 12.93 -17.64
C ARG A 103 18.16 12.72 -16.50
N GLU A 104 19.07 13.68 -16.31
CA GLU A 104 19.92 13.83 -15.13
C GLU A 104 19.24 14.50 -13.93
N LYS A 105 18.16 15.21 -14.23
CA LYS A 105 17.26 15.84 -13.27
C LYS A 105 15.90 16.03 -13.93
N PRO A 106 14.85 16.36 -13.17
CA PRO A 106 13.57 16.72 -13.75
C PRO A 106 13.64 18.01 -14.57
N TYR A 107 13.09 17.97 -15.78
CA TYR A 107 12.93 19.10 -16.68
C TYR A 107 11.44 19.36 -16.91
N PRO A 108 10.91 20.55 -16.55
CA PRO A 108 9.50 20.84 -16.70
C PRO A 108 9.11 20.92 -18.17
N ILE A 109 7.97 20.30 -18.50
CA ILE A 109 7.33 20.30 -19.81
C ILE A 109 5.81 20.44 -19.64
N ASN A 110 5.07 20.62 -20.72
CA ASN A 110 3.61 20.57 -20.68
C ASN A 110 3.07 19.16 -20.96
N TYR A 111 1.75 18.99 -20.78
CA TYR A 111 1.06 17.73 -21.00
C TYR A 111 1.19 17.25 -22.44
N GLU A 112 1.05 18.15 -23.42
CA GLU A 112 1.09 17.82 -24.84
C GLU A 112 2.46 17.28 -25.25
N GLN A 113 3.53 17.86 -24.71
CA GLN A 113 4.90 17.39 -24.88
C GLN A 113 5.07 16.00 -24.26
N LEU A 114 4.58 15.77 -23.04
CA LEU A 114 4.73 14.48 -22.36
C LEU A 114 3.98 13.37 -23.09
N SER A 115 2.72 13.62 -23.46
CA SER A 115 1.91 12.67 -24.24
C SER A 115 2.55 12.42 -25.62
N ARG A 116 3.13 13.44 -26.26
CA ARG A 116 3.87 13.26 -27.51
C ARG A 116 5.10 12.36 -27.32
N THR A 117 5.86 12.52 -26.23
CA THR A 117 7.00 11.65 -25.91
C THR A 117 6.55 10.20 -25.73
N VAL A 118 5.44 9.95 -25.04
CA VAL A 118 4.88 8.59 -24.90
C VAL A 118 4.43 8.02 -26.25
N ARG A 119 3.67 8.78 -27.04
CA ARG A 119 3.08 8.30 -28.30
C ARG A 119 4.08 8.14 -29.45
N TYR A 120 5.08 9.02 -29.52
CA TYR A 120 5.95 9.14 -30.69
C TYR A 120 7.44 9.02 -30.33
N GLY A 121 7.74 8.57 -29.11
CA GLY A 121 9.09 8.24 -28.67
C GLY A 121 9.96 9.42 -28.23
N ILE A 122 11.06 9.04 -27.58
CA ILE A 122 12.04 9.95 -27.00
C ILE A 122 12.93 10.55 -28.09
N GLN A 123 12.82 11.87 -28.28
CA GLN A 123 13.61 12.62 -29.28
C GLN A 123 15.06 12.85 -28.84
N GLN A 124 15.29 13.10 -27.55
CA GLN A 124 16.61 13.32 -26.95
C GLN A 124 16.77 12.42 -25.73
N SER A 125 17.45 11.28 -25.90
CA SER A 125 17.80 10.43 -24.76
C SER A 125 18.97 11.01 -24.00
N ALA A 126 18.88 11.01 -22.67
CA ALA A 126 20.00 11.34 -21.81
C ALA A 126 20.84 10.11 -21.46
N SER A 127 22.10 10.36 -21.06
CA SER A 127 22.93 9.36 -20.37
C SER A 127 22.31 9.01 -19.02
N SER A 128 22.44 7.75 -18.59
CA SER A 128 21.71 7.22 -17.42
C SER A 128 21.97 8.02 -16.16
N THR A 129 20.93 8.21 -15.37
CA THR A 129 21.02 8.71 -14.00
C THR A 129 20.65 7.59 -13.04
N THR A 130 21.28 7.58 -11.87
CA THR A 130 21.00 6.52 -10.90
C THR A 130 19.59 6.69 -10.33
N ILE A 131 18.83 5.60 -10.26
CA ILE A 131 17.47 5.57 -9.69
C ILE A 131 17.42 6.25 -8.31
N PRO A 132 18.36 6.04 -7.37
CA PRO A 132 18.36 6.75 -6.10
C PRO A 132 18.44 8.28 -6.22
N ALA A 133 19.22 8.81 -7.18
CA ALA A 133 19.33 10.25 -7.38
C ALA A 133 18.04 10.86 -7.94
N ILE A 134 17.39 10.16 -8.88
CA ILE A 134 16.08 10.56 -9.40
C ILE A 134 15.05 10.58 -8.25
N LEU A 135 14.99 9.52 -7.46
CA LEU A 135 14.06 9.42 -6.33
C LEU A 135 14.31 10.53 -5.29
N ASP A 136 15.56 10.85 -4.95
CA ASP A 136 15.87 11.92 -3.99
C ASP A 136 15.45 13.31 -4.51
N SER A 137 15.62 13.54 -5.81
CA SER A 137 15.15 14.77 -6.47
C SER A 137 13.62 14.89 -6.40
N ILE A 138 12.91 13.80 -6.65
CA ILE A 138 11.44 13.78 -6.69
C ILE A 138 10.82 13.88 -5.30
N ILE A 139 11.31 13.12 -4.32
CA ILE A 139 10.79 13.13 -2.94
C ILE A 139 10.90 14.51 -2.30
N SER A 140 11.94 15.26 -2.67
CA SER A 140 12.16 16.61 -2.17
C SER A 140 11.21 17.65 -2.78
N GLN A 141 10.58 17.33 -3.92
CA GLN A 141 9.62 18.18 -4.60
C GLN A 141 8.19 17.87 -4.12
N ASN A 142 7.33 18.90 -4.06
CA ASN A 142 5.88 18.71 -3.83
C ASN A 142 5.53 17.83 -2.61
N GLN A 143 6.10 18.14 -1.44
CA GLN A 143 5.91 17.35 -0.21
C GLN A 143 4.45 17.33 0.28
N ASP A 144 3.64 18.30 -0.13
CA ASP A 144 2.22 18.41 0.20
C ASP A 144 1.29 17.87 -0.89
N GLY A 145 1.84 17.27 -1.96
CA GLY A 145 1.09 16.71 -3.07
C GLY A 145 1.46 15.25 -3.36
N VAL A 146 1.26 14.84 -4.60
CA VAL A 146 1.62 13.52 -5.10
C VAL A 146 2.65 13.65 -6.22
N ASN A 147 3.70 12.84 -6.16
CA ASN A 147 4.69 12.70 -7.22
C ASN A 147 4.59 11.31 -7.84
N ILE A 148 4.73 11.24 -9.16
CA ILE A 148 4.59 10.02 -9.95
C ILE A 148 5.84 9.85 -10.79
N LEU A 149 6.60 8.77 -10.62
CA LEU A 149 7.75 8.43 -11.47
C LEU A 149 7.42 7.22 -12.34
N ILE A 150 7.58 7.35 -13.66
CA ILE A 150 7.39 6.29 -14.65
C ILE A 150 8.77 5.94 -15.23
N SER A 151 9.20 4.68 -15.07
CA SER A 151 10.52 4.20 -15.51
C SER A 151 10.55 2.66 -15.58
N ASP A 152 11.51 2.10 -16.30
CA ASP A 152 11.84 0.67 -16.30
C ASP A 152 12.61 0.21 -15.05
N PHE A 153 13.10 1.16 -14.24
CA PHE A 153 13.90 0.93 -13.03
C PHE A 153 15.14 0.04 -13.25
N ILE A 154 15.67 -0.02 -14.47
CA ILE A 154 16.90 -0.77 -14.77
C ILE A 154 18.09 0.01 -14.17
N TYR A 155 18.57 -0.46 -13.01
CA TYR A 155 19.68 0.15 -12.32
C TYR A 155 21.03 -0.34 -12.86
N SER A 156 21.63 0.44 -13.77
CA SER A 156 22.94 0.19 -14.36
C SER A 156 23.99 1.21 -13.90
N PRO A 157 24.49 1.17 -12.64
CA PRO A 157 25.54 2.08 -12.21
C PRO A 157 26.82 1.89 -13.05
N GLU A 158 27.62 2.95 -13.20
CA GLU A 158 28.92 2.86 -13.91
C GLU A 158 29.90 1.90 -13.22
N ASN A 159 29.83 1.83 -11.88
CA ASN A 159 30.62 0.92 -11.06
C ASN A 159 29.77 -0.27 -10.62
N ASN A 160 30.04 -1.46 -11.14
CA ASN A 160 29.30 -2.68 -10.79
C ASN A 160 29.30 -3.00 -9.27
N ARG A 161 30.29 -2.51 -8.49
CA ARG A 161 30.25 -2.64 -7.02
C ARG A 161 29.08 -1.89 -6.38
N ALA A 162 28.57 -0.83 -7.03
CA ALA A 162 27.43 -0.05 -6.56
C ALA A 162 26.10 -0.85 -6.61
N VAL A 163 26.04 -1.93 -7.39
CA VAL A 163 24.87 -2.83 -7.43
C VAL A 163 24.59 -3.41 -6.05
N SER A 164 25.63 -3.83 -5.33
CA SER A 164 25.52 -4.39 -3.97
C SER A 164 24.98 -3.38 -2.94
N PHE A 165 25.01 -2.09 -3.25
CA PHE A 165 24.55 -1.03 -2.36
C PHE A 165 23.15 -0.50 -2.71
N VAL A 166 22.51 -0.97 -3.79
CA VAL A 166 21.21 -0.43 -4.24
C VAL A 166 20.15 -0.44 -3.14
N SER A 167 20.05 -1.53 -2.35
CA SER A 167 19.10 -1.62 -1.23
C SER A 167 19.37 -0.52 -0.19
N THR A 168 20.63 -0.28 0.14
CA THR A 168 21.04 0.75 1.11
C THR A 168 20.84 2.16 0.57
N ASP A 169 21.10 2.40 -0.72
CA ASP A 169 20.88 3.70 -1.34
C ASP A 169 19.39 4.04 -1.46
N ILE A 170 18.56 3.08 -1.87
CA ILE A 170 17.11 3.21 -1.89
C ILE A 170 16.58 3.42 -0.46
N TYR A 171 17.03 2.63 0.51
CA TYR A 171 16.68 2.81 1.91
C TYR A 171 17.00 4.22 2.41
N ARG A 172 18.19 4.74 2.11
CA ARG A 172 18.63 6.09 2.53
C ARG A 172 17.70 7.17 1.97
N VAL A 173 17.37 7.08 0.68
CA VAL A 173 16.50 8.05 0.01
C VAL A 173 15.06 7.95 0.53
N LEU A 174 14.52 6.75 0.69
CA LEU A 174 13.15 6.54 1.16
C LEU A 174 12.98 6.78 2.66
N SER A 175 14.04 6.66 3.46
CA SER A 175 14.01 7.05 4.88
C SER A 175 13.71 8.55 5.04
N LYS A 176 14.19 9.38 4.11
CA LYS A 176 13.84 10.81 4.06
C LYS A 176 12.36 11.01 3.73
N ALA A 177 11.82 10.28 2.75
CA ALA A 177 10.38 10.33 2.45
C ALA A 177 9.53 9.92 3.67
N LYS A 178 9.93 8.85 4.38
CA LYS A 178 9.27 8.43 5.63
C LYS A 178 9.33 9.51 6.71
N GLN A 179 10.49 10.14 6.91
CA GLN A 179 10.65 11.25 7.88
C GLN A 179 9.76 12.44 7.53
N GLN A 180 9.48 12.65 6.24
CA GLN A 180 8.53 13.64 5.73
C GLN A 180 7.07 13.17 5.79
N GLY A 181 6.79 12.01 6.40
CA GLY A 181 5.44 11.47 6.53
C GLY A 181 4.84 11.00 5.20
N GLN A 182 5.65 10.64 4.21
CA GLN A 182 5.17 10.14 2.92
C GLN A 182 4.98 8.62 2.94
N ALA A 183 4.14 8.13 2.04
CA ALA A 183 3.95 6.74 1.65
C ALA A 183 4.33 6.54 0.18
N VAL A 184 4.56 5.29 -0.20
CA VAL A 184 4.96 4.91 -1.56
C VAL A 184 4.07 3.77 -2.05
N SER A 185 3.47 3.94 -3.22
CA SER A 185 2.86 2.84 -3.99
C SER A 185 3.69 2.58 -5.24
N VAL A 186 4.05 1.33 -5.46
CA VAL A 186 4.73 0.89 -6.67
C VAL A 186 3.75 0.06 -7.46
N PHE A 187 3.43 0.50 -8.67
CA PHE A 187 2.65 -0.26 -9.63
C PHE A 187 3.59 -0.81 -10.70
N ALA A 188 3.29 -2.01 -11.20
CA ALA A 188 4.10 -2.65 -12.22
C ALA A 188 3.24 -3.33 -13.29
N ALA A 189 3.75 -3.34 -14.49
CA ALA A 189 3.18 -4.02 -15.66
C ALA A 189 4.32 -4.45 -16.59
N THR A 190 3.98 -5.24 -17.60
CA THR A 190 4.90 -5.59 -18.68
C THR A 190 4.39 -5.04 -20.00
N SER A 191 5.32 -4.79 -20.93
CA SER A 191 5.01 -4.33 -22.27
C SER A 191 5.88 -5.04 -23.28
N ASP A 192 5.40 -5.22 -24.49
CA ASP A 192 6.29 -5.43 -25.63
C ASP A 192 7.33 -4.29 -25.73
N PHE A 193 8.52 -4.64 -26.20
CA PHE A 193 9.67 -3.76 -26.30
C PHE A 193 10.23 -3.89 -27.71
N ASP A 194 10.50 -2.75 -28.35
CA ASP A 194 11.03 -2.69 -29.72
C ASP A 194 12.21 -1.71 -29.80
N GLY A 195 13.42 -2.27 -29.84
CA GLY A 195 14.63 -1.50 -30.07
C GLY A 195 15.86 -2.11 -29.42
N THR A 196 16.77 -1.24 -28.97
CA THR A 196 17.98 -1.66 -28.27
C THR A 196 17.73 -1.72 -26.77
N PHE A 197 17.86 -2.91 -26.19
CA PHE A 197 17.87 -3.09 -24.74
C PHE A 197 19.29 -2.92 -24.19
N TYR A 198 19.40 -2.31 -23.02
CA TYR A 198 20.68 -1.98 -22.37
C TYR A 198 20.75 -2.69 -21.01
N PRO A 199 21.32 -3.92 -20.94
CA PRO A 199 21.46 -4.65 -19.69
C PRO A 199 22.28 -3.86 -18.66
N ALA A 200 21.87 -3.95 -17.40
CA ALA A 200 22.65 -3.48 -16.27
C ALA A 200 23.88 -4.37 -16.03
N GLU A 201 23.73 -5.70 -16.20
CA GLU A 201 24.86 -6.62 -16.15
C GLU A 201 25.60 -6.66 -17.50
N LYS A 202 26.74 -5.97 -17.56
CA LYS A 202 27.50 -5.75 -18.80
C LYS A 202 28.54 -6.83 -19.11
N SER A 203 28.72 -7.84 -18.27
CA SER A 203 29.76 -8.87 -18.44
C SER A 203 29.56 -9.76 -19.66
N ALA A 204 28.30 -10.07 -20.02
CA ALA A 204 28.00 -10.91 -21.19
C ALA A 204 27.73 -10.08 -22.45
N GLN A 205 26.88 -9.05 -22.36
CA GLN A 205 26.49 -8.21 -23.50
C GLN A 205 26.29 -6.76 -23.04
N ARG A 206 26.75 -5.80 -23.86
CA ARG A 206 26.55 -4.35 -23.59
C ARG A 206 25.21 -3.82 -24.05
N THR A 207 24.65 -4.43 -25.10
CA THR A 207 23.37 -4.08 -25.72
C THR A 207 22.78 -5.29 -26.41
N ILE A 208 21.46 -5.38 -26.45
CA ILE A 208 20.72 -6.39 -27.19
C ILE A 208 19.89 -5.66 -28.25
N ALA A 209 20.28 -5.78 -29.52
CA ALA A 209 19.57 -5.14 -30.62
C ALA A 209 18.30 -5.92 -30.97
N ASN A 210 17.28 -5.21 -31.48
CA ASN A 210 15.97 -5.77 -31.84
C ASN A 210 15.34 -6.58 -30.70
N CYS A 211 15.57 -6.13 -29.46
CA CYS A 211 14.92 -6.69 -28.29
C CYS A 211 13.46 -6.20 -28.27
N CYS A 212 12.50 -6.92 -27.67
CA CYS A 212 12.64 -8.21 -26.99
C CYS A 212 11.52 -9.18 -27.41
N ASP A 213 11.82 -10.47 -27.47
CA ASP A 213 10.81 -11.51 -27.79
C ASP A 213 9.82 -11.75 -26.65
N THR A 214 10.17 -11.30 -25.45
CA THR A 214 9.32 -11.36 -24.27
C THR A 214 8.98 -9.95 -23.78
N PRO A 215 7.81 -9.75 -23.14
CA PRO A 215 7.48 -8.47 -22.53
C PRO A 215 8.57 -8.00 -21.56
N VAL A 216 8.75 -6.71 -21.35
CA VAL A 216 9.71 -6.13 -20.41
C VAL A 216 8.95 -5.40 -19.30
N PRO A 217 9.34 -5.54 -18.01
CA PRO A 217 8.68 -4.84 -16.93
C PRO A 217 8.93 -3.32 -16.95
N TYR A 218 7.94 -2.56 -16.53
CA TYR A 218 8.05 -1.14 -16.21
C TYR A 218 7.23 -0.81 -14.97
N TYR A 219 7.53 0.33 -14.36
CA TYR A 219 7.02 0.69 -13.04
C TYR A 219 6.48 2.12 -12.99
N VAL A 220 5.47 2.31 -12.16
CA VAL A 220 4.91 3.61 -11.80
C VAL A 220 4.96 3.75 -10.29
N TRP A 221 5.81 4.64 -9.79
CA TRP A 221 5.98 4.93 -8.38
C TRP A 221 5.18 6.18 -8.02
N VAL A 222 4.25 6.05 -7.09
CA VAL A 222 3.41 7.13 -6.58
C VAL A 222 3.81 7.43 -5.13
N MET A 223 4.21 8.67 -4.86
CA MET A 223 4.81 9.10 -3.58
C MET A 223 4.12 10.38 -3.09
N GLY A 224 3.92 10.50 -1.78
CA GLY A 224 3.26 11.65 -1.16
C GLY A 224 2.66 11.28 0.20
N LYS A 225 1.88 12.17 0.82
CA LYS A 225 1.21 11.84 2.09
C LYS A 225 0.25 10.64 1.93
N PRO A 226 0.18 9.70 2.91
CA PRO A 226 -0.60 8.47 2.80
C PRO A 226 -2.05 8.69 2.33
N GLU A 227 -2.73 9.70 2.84
CA GLU A 227 -4.11 10.04 2.51
C GLU A 227 -4.27 10.52 1.06
N LEU A 228 -3.29 11.28 0.55
CA LEU A 228 -3.29 11.79 -0.82
C LEU A 228 -2.95 10.69 -1.83
N VAL A 229 -1.97 9.84 -1.51
CA VAL A 229 -1.63 8.69 -2.35
C VAL A 229 -2.78 7.67 -2.35
N SER A 230 -3.43 7.45 -1.21
CA SER A 230 -4.62 6.57 -1.15
C SER A 230 -5.77 7.10 -2.00
N LEU A 231 -6.04 8.41 -1.94
CA LEU A 231 -7.03 9.05 -2.82
C LEU A 231 -6.63 8.91 -4.29
N PHE A 232 -5.37 9.24 -4.65
CA PHE A 232 -4.87 9.11 -6.02
C PHE A 232 -5.02 7.69 -6.56
N ASN A 233 -4.58 6.69 -5.80
CA ASN A 233 -4.65 5.28 -6.21
C ASN A 233 -6.08 4.83 -6.45
N ARG A 234 -7.00 5.17 -5.54
CA ARG A 234 -8.40 4.74 -5.61
C ARG A 234 -9.14 5.37 -6.80
N GLU A 235 -8.90 6.64 -7.07
CA GLU A 235 -9.65 7.38 -8.08
C GLU A 235 -9.02 7.34 -9.47
N LEU A 236 -7.69 7.22 -9.57
CA LEU A 236 -6.97 7.43 -10.84
C LEU A 236 -6.10 6.25 -11.29
N VAL A 237 -5.74 5.32 -10.40
CA VAL A 237 -4.88 4.16 -10.75
C VAL A 237 -5.65 2.84 -10.76
N LYS A 238 -6.80 2.79 -10.08
CA LYS A 238 -7.61 1.58 -9.91
C LYS A 238 -7.77 0.78 -11.21
N ASN A 239 -7.40 -0.50 -11.16
CA ASN A 239 -7.46 -1.44 -12.29
C ASN A 239 -6.59 -1.08 -13.51
N THR A 240 -5.65 -0.14 -13.38
CA THR A 240 -4.74 0.24 -14.49
C THR A 240 -3.55 -0.70 -14.58
N PHE A 241 -3.00 -1.11 -13.44
CA PHE A 241 -1.82 -1.97 -13.37
C PHE A 241 -2.15 -3.29 -12.68
N PRO A 242 -1.63 -4.43 -13.18
CA PRO A 242 -1.90 -5.74 -12.60
C PRO A 242 -1.17 -5.95 -11.26
N GLU A 243 0.04 -5.42 -11.14
CA GLU A 243 0.88 -5.62 -9.97
C GLU A 243 1.04 -4.35 -9.16
N GLN A 244 1.01 -4.49 -7.83
CA GLN A 244 1.16 -3.35 -6.92
C GLN A 244 1.78 -3.75 -5.58
N VAL A 245 2.51 -2.80 -4.99
CA VAL A 245 3.05 -2.84 -3.63
C VAL A 245 2.78 -1.50 -2.96
N HIS A 246 2.42 -1.51 -1.67
CA HIS A 246 2.11 -0.31 -0.90
C HIS A 246 2.92 -0.31 0.41
N SER A 247 3.64 0.79 0.65
CA SER A 247 4.54 0.95 1.79
C SER A 247 4.33 2.30 2.47
N GLY A 248 4.39 2.34 3.80
CA GLY A 248 4.18 3.58 4.58
C GLY A 248 2.72 3.96 4.78
N PHE A 249 1.78 3.05 4.51
CA PHE A 249 0.35 3.23 4.78
C PHE A 249 -0.04 2.60 6.11
N THR A 250 -0.96 3.26 6.81
CA THR A 250 -1.79 2.65 7.83
C THR A 250 -3.18 2.52 7.26
N PHE A 251 -3.71 1.29 7.20
CA PHE A 251 -5.07 1.06 6.78
C PHE A 251 -5.95 0.92 8.02
N GLU A 252 -7.09 1.60 8.02
CA GLU A 252 -8.09 1.40 9.07
C GLU A 252 -8.67 -0.02 8.96
N ALA A 253 -9.03 -0.60 10.10
CA ALA A 253 -9.77 -1.85 10.12
C ALA A 253 -11.07 -1.66 9.33
N PRO A 254 -11.37 -2.54 8.36
CA PRO A 254 -12.55 -2.40 7.53
C PRO A 254 -13.81 -2.53 8.39
N ALA A 255 -14.82 -1.70 8.12
CA ALA A 255 -16.12 -1.85 8.77
C ALA A 255 -16.68 -3.25 8.50
N TYR A 256 -17.11 -3.95 9.54
CA TYR A 256 -17.56 -5.34 9.46
C TYR A 256 -18.75 -5.62 10.38
N SER A 257 -19.46 -6.71 10.10
CA SER A 257 -20.48 -7.28 10.98
C SER A 257 -20.64 -8.77 10.71
N VAL A 258 -20.86 -9.56 11.77
CA VAL A 258 -21.41 -10.91 11.64
C VAL A 258 -22.87 -10.81 11.21
N LEU A 259 -23.31 -11.71 10.32
CA LEU A 259 -24.61 -11.67 9.67
C LEU A 259 -25.42 -12.93 10.01
N ASP A 260 -26.21 -12.84 11.08
CA ASP A 260 -27.00 -13.93 11.66
C ASP A 260 -28.17 -14.43 10.79
N LYS A 261 -28.66 -13.62 9.84
CA LYS A 261 -29.80 -13.97 8.97
C LYS A 261 -29.42 -14.67 7.66
N TYR A 262 -28.14 -14.83 7.36
CA TYR A 262 -27.66 -15.28 6.04
C TYR A 262 -26.80 -16.52 6.19
N MET A 263 -27.36 -17.66 5.77
CA MET A 263 -26.72 -18.97 5.85
C MET A 263 -26.17 -19.33 7.25
N PRO A 264 -26.86 -19.03 8.37
CA PRO A 264 -26.41 -19.47 9.68
C PRO A 264 -26.52 -20.99 9.79
N ALA A 265 -25.56 -21.62 10.48
CA ALA A 265 -25.69 -22.99 10.97
C ALA A 265 -25.19 -23.08 12.41
N GLY A 266 -25.75 -24.03 13.17
CA GLY A 266 -25.53 -24.15 14.62
C GLY A 266 -26.44 -23.22 15.42
N ASN A 267 -26.38 -23.34 16.75
CA ASN A 267 -27.20 -22.57 17.68
C ASN A 267 -26.38 -21.43 18.26
N TRP A 268 -26.49 -20.26 17.65
CA TRP A 268 -25.83 -19.04 18.07
C TRP A 268 -26.67 -17.82 17.72
N TYR A 269 -26.41 -16.70 18.39
CA TYR A 269 -27.05 -15.43 18.11
C TYR A 269 -26.06 -14.28 18.25
N CYS A 270 -26.41 -13.19 17.58
CA CYS A 270 -25.62 -11.97 17.59
C CYS A 270 -25.77 -11.19 18.90
N VAL A 271 -24.65 -10.69 19.43
CA VAL A 271 -24.64 -9.61 20.42
C VAL A 271 -24.30 -8.30 19.69
N ALA A 272 -25.34 -7.56 19.30
CA ALA A 272 -25.17 -6.31 18.56
C ALA A 272 -24.93 -5.13 19.51
N GLU A 273 -23.82 -4.42 19.31
CA GLU A 273 -23.59 -3.10 19.89
C GLU A 273 -23.68 -2.05 18.78
N ASN A 274 -24.43 -0.97 19.03
CA ASN A 274 -24.56 0.16 18.09
C ASN A 274 -25.00 -0.21 16.66
N GLY A 275 -25.73 -1.32 16.49
CA GLY A 275 -26.26 -1.76 15.19
C GLY A 275 -25.30 -2.62 14.35
N SER A 276 -24.10 -2.94 14.85
CA SER A 276 -23.17 -3.90 14.22
C SER A 276 -22.94 -5.12 15.11
N CYS A 277 -22.92 -6.31 14.51
CA CYS A 277 -22.63 -7.54 15.22
C CYS A 277 -21.12 -7.81 15.23
N GLN A 278 -20.48 -7.66 16.39
CA GLN A 278 -19.03 -7.91 16.55
C GLN A 278 -18.72 -9.09 17.47
N ALA A 279 -19.74 -9.59 18.18
CA ALA A 279 -19.63 -10.78 19.01
C ALA A 279 -20.85 -11.68 18.82
N ILE A 280 -20.65 -12.98 19.01
CA ILE A 280 -21.72 -13.97 19.01
C ILE A 280 -21.74 -14.74 20.33
N THR A 281 -22.93 -15.11 20.77
CA THR A 281 -23.14 -16.07 21.85
C THR A 281 -23.58 -17.40 21.27
N ILE A 282 -22.98 -18.48 21.74
CA ILE A 282 -23.19 -19.84 21.27
C ILE A 282 -23.93 -20.62 22.35
N SER A 283 -25.14 -21.04 22.03
CA SER A 283 -26.04 -21.75 22.96
C SER A 283 -25.59 -23.19 23.18
N ASP A 284 -25.20 -23.88 22.11
CA ASP A 284 -24.59 -25.21 22.19
C ASP A 284 -23.74 -25.54 20.95
N MET A 285 -22.85 -26.52 21.11
CA MET A 285 -21.93 -27.00 20.07
C MET A 285 -22.29 -28.41 19.58
N LYS A 286 -23.57 -28.80 19.57
CA LYS A 286 -23.99 -30.13 19.07
C LYS A 286 -23.81 -30.28 17.56
N ALA A 287 -23.83 -29.17 16.84
CA ALA A 287 -23.54 -29.08 15.41
C ALA A 287 -22.46 -28.01 15.15
N PRO A 288 -21.72 -28.10 14.03
CA PRO A 288 -20.80 -27.05 13.64
C PRO A 288 -21.49 -25.68 13.56
N VAL A 289 -20.80 -24.66 14.05
CA VAL A 289 -21.23 -23.27 13.88
C VAL A 289 -20.71 -22.77 12.54
N GLU A 290 -21.60 -22.26 11.70
CA GLU A 290 -21.25 -21.55 10.47
C GLU A 290 -21.86 -20.15 10.50
N MET A 291 -21.02 -19.16 10.17
CA MET A 291 -21.40 -17.75 10.14
C MET A 291 -20.82 -17.03 8.93
N ILE A 292 -21.47 -15.92 8.57
CA ILE A 292 -20.99 -14.99 7.54
C ILE A 292 -20.56 -13.70 8.21
N VAL A 293 -19.35 -13.24 7.88
CA VAL A 293 -18.87 -11.90 8.23
C VAL A 293 -18.92 -11.04 6.97
N GLY A 294 -19.74 -10.00 6.99
CA GLY A 294 -19.71 -8.95 5.98
C GLY A 294 -18.59 -7.97 6.31
N ALA A 295 -17.74 -7.64 5.34
CA ALA A 295 -16.67 -6.65 5.49
C ALA A 295 -16.64 -5.67 4.32
N ASN A 296 -16.36 -4.40 4.62
CA ASN A 296 -16.24 -3.34 3.63
C ASN A 296 -14.77 -3.05 3.33
N PHE A 297 -14.29 -3.59 2.21
CA PHE A 297 -12.92 -3.39 1.75
C PHE A 297 -12.74 -2.21 0.77
N ASN A 298 -13.72 -1.32 0.60
CA ASN A 298 -13.60 -0.18 -0.33
C ASN A 298 -12.44 0.79 0.03
N GLY A 299 -12.01 0.80 1.30
CA GLY A 299 -10.86 1.59 1.75
C GLY A 299 -9.51 0.95 1.45
N LEU A 300 -9.48 -0.30 0.96
CA LEU A 300 -8.24 -1.02 0.67
C LEU A 300 -7.87 -0.92 -0.82
N PRO A 301 -6.56 -0.95 -1.14
CA PRO A 301 -6.09 -1.11 -2.52
C PRO A 301 -6.68 -2.33 -3.23
N SER A 302 -6.97 -2.20 -4.53
CA SER A 302 -7.64 -3.24 -5.33
C SER A 302 -6.99 -4.61 -5.25
N ALA A 303 -5.65 -4.72 -5.23
CA ALA A 303 -4.97 -6.02 -5.14
C ALA A 303 -5.29 -6.77 -3.85
N PHE A 304 -5.54 -6.06 -2.74
CA PHE A 304 -5.90 -6.68 -1.46
C PHE A 304 -7.37 -7.12 -1.40
N THR A 305 -8.19 -6.70 -2.36
CA THR A 305 -9.63 -6.98 -2.37
C THR A 305 -10.04 -8.08 -3.33
N SER A 306 -9.14 -8.58 -4.19
CA SER A 306 -9.51 -9.66 -5.11
C SER A 306 -9.82 -10.94 -4.33
N ALA A 307 -10.85 -11.68 -4.76
CA ALA A 307 -11.24 -12.92 -4.08
C ALA A 307 -10.12 -13.97 -4.09
N GLY A 308 -9.32 -14.03 -5.16
CA GLY A 308 -8.15 -14.91 -5.25
C GLY A 308 -7.08 -14.56 -4.21
N TYR A 309 -6.71 -13.28 -4.13
CA TYR A 309 -5.72 -12.80 -3.16
C TYR A 309 -6.18 -13.01 -1.72
N LEU A 310 -7.43 -12.65 -1.40
CA LEU A 310 -7.99 -12.84 -0.06
C LEU A 310 -8.02 -14.31 0.34
N LYS A 311 -8.40 -15.23 -0.55
CA LYS A 311 -8.41 -16.67 -0.25
C LYS A 311 -7.02 -17.22 0.08
N GLN A 312 -5.99 -16.69 -0.57
CA GLN A 312 -4.61 -17.12 -0.33
C GLN A 312 -4.02 -16.50 0.95
N ASN A 313 -4.32 -15.23 1.21
CA ASN A 313 -3.58 -14.42 2.18
C ASN A 313 -4.37 -14.02 3.44
N LEU A 314 -5.70 -14.01 3.42
CA LEU A 314 -6.50 -13.77 4.62
C LEU A 314 -6.40 -15.00 5.52
N LYS A 315 -5.92 -14.80 6.75
CA LYS A 315 -5.77 -15.85 7.74
C LYS A 315 -6.73 -15.62 8.90
N ILE A 316 -7.03 -16.71 9.60
CA ILE A 316 -7.79 -16.68 10.83
C ILE A 316 -6.85 -17.13 11.96
N GLN A 317 -6.75 -16.32 13.00
CA GLN A 317 -6.02 -16.66 14.22
C GLN A 317 -7.04 -16.82 15.34
N ALA A 318 -7.02 -17.98 16.00
CA ALA A 318 -7.97 -18.29 17.05
C ALA A 318 -7.40 -19.36 18.00
N GLU A 319 -6.96 -18.97 19.19
CA GLU A 319 -6.21 -19.86 20.09
C GLU A 319 -7.09 -20.93 20.79
N ASN A 320 -8.41 -20.69 20.91
CA ASN A 320 -9.34 -21.55 21.65
C ASN A 320 -10.48 -22.13 20.80
N THR A 321 -10.34 -22.11 19.48
CA THR A 321 -11.31 -22.68 18.54
C THR A 321 -10.58 -23.22 17.31
N ASP A 322 -11.22 -24.13 16.59
CA ASP A 322 -10.73 -24.70 15.32
C ASP A 322 -11.29 -23.93 14.11
N ALA A 323 -11.50 -22.64 14.25
CA ALA A 323 -12.15 -21.82 13.24
C ALA A 323 -11.35 -21.74 11.93
N GLN A 324 -12.08 -21.86 10.82
CA GLN A 324 -11.52 -21.84 9.48
C GLN A 324 -12.38 -21.01 8.53
N ILE A 325 -11.71 -20.27 7.65
CA ILE A 325 -12.36 -19.64 6.49
C ILE A 325 -12.65 -20.74 5.49
N THR A 326 -13.93 -20.96 5.19
CA THR A 326 -14.38 -21.98 4.23
C THR A 326 -14.63 -21.40 2.84
N ASN A 327 -14.99 -20.12 2.76
CA ASN A 327 -15.11 -19.41 1.49
C ASN A 327 -15.08 -17.89 1.68
N ILE A 328 -14.81 -17.17 0.60
CA ILE A 328 -14.87 -15.71 0.50
C ILE A 328 -15.61 -15.35 -0.78
N TYR A 329 -16.65 -14.54 -0.67
CA TYR A 329 -17.51 -14.14 -1.78
C TYR A 329 -17.45 -12.62 -1.99
N PRO A 330 -17.21 -12.14 -3.22
CA PRO A 330 -17.56 -10.77 -3.60
C PRO A 330 -19.07 -10.55 -3.47
N ALA A 331 -19.49 -9.32 -3.19
CA ALA A 331 -20.89 -8.99 -2.96
C ALA A 331 -21.84 -9.41 -4.09
N ALA A 332 -21.42 -9.27 -5.34
CA ALA A 332 -22.20 -9.70 -6.50
C ALA A 332 -22.48 -11.21 -6.48
N GLN A 333 -21.47 -12.02 -6.15
CA GLN A 333 -21.63 -13.47 -6.05
C GLN A 333 -22.48 -13.87 -4.86
N PHE A 334 -22.21 -13.31 -3.67
CA PHE A 334 -22.89 -13.69 -2.43
C PHE A 334 -24.41 -13.53 -2.51
N ARG A 335 -24.88 -12.44 -3.12
CA ARG A 335 -26.32 -12.12 -3.25
C ARG A 335 -27.10 -13.12 -4.11
N THR A 336 -26.41 -13.88 -4.95
CA THR A 336 -27.03 -14.91 -5.82
C THR A 336 -27.09 -16.29 -5.19
N LEU A 337 -26.45 -16.49 -4.03
CA LEU A 337 -26.37 -17.81 -3.41
C LEU A 337 -27.72 -18.29 -2.87
N PRO A 338 -27.99 -19.61 -2.90
CA PRO A 338 -29.11 -20.21 -2.18
C PRO A 338 -29.05 -19.85 -0.69
N GLY A 339 -30.20 -19.46 -0.12
CA GLY A 339 -30.28 -18.99 1.27
C GLY A 339 -29.95 -17.50 1.48
N VAL A 340 -29.56 -16.80 0.41
CA VAL A 340 -29.42 -15.33 0.34
C VAL A 340 -30.38 -14.74 -0.70
N SER A 341 -30.46 -15.35 -1.88
CA SER A 341 -31.38 -14.94 -2.94
C SER A 341 -32.83 -14.88 -2.43
N GLY A 342 -33.55 -13.81 -2.75
CA GLY A 342 -34.92 -13.56 -2.31
C GLY A 342 -35.09 -13.02 -0.88
N LYS A 343 -34.01 -12.86 -0.11
CA LYS A 343 -34.04 -12.19 1.21
C LYS A 343 -33.88 -10.68 1.07
N ASN A 344 -34.23 -9.94 2.13
CA ASN A 344 -33.88 -8.53 2.24
C ASN A 344 -32.36 -8.37 2.15
N THR A 345 -31.87 -7.56 1.20
CA THR A 345 -30.44 -7.32 1.00
C THR A 345 -29.96 -5.99 1.58
N ASP A 346 -30.84 -5.19 2.22
CA ASP A 346 -30.46 -3.90 2.80
C ASP A 346 -29.31 -4.02 3.82
N PRO A 347 -29.30 -5.01 4.74
CA PRO A 347 -28.17 -5.21 5.64
C PRO A 347 -26.85 -5.59 4.93
N LEU A 348 -26.92 -6.02 3.67
CA LEU A 348 -25.76 -6.41 2.86
C LEU A 348 -25.17 -5.25 2.05
N LYS A 349 -25.86 -4.11 1.98
CA LYS A 349 -25.41 -2.94 1.18
C LYS A 349 -24.07 -2.34 1.65
N PRO A 350 -23.77 -2.26 2.96
CA PRO A 350 -22.51 -1.66 3.42
C PRO A 350 -21.26 -2.48 3.11
N PHE A 351 -21.40 -3.78 2.79
CA PHE A 351 -20.29 -4.71 2.69
C PHE A 351 -19.96 -5.05 1.23
N THR A 352 -18.66 -5.21 0.94
CA THR A 352 -18.16 -5.57 -0.39
C THR A 352 -17.78 -7.04 -0.49
N HIS A 353 -17.46 -7.66 0.65
CA HIS A 353 -17.04 -9.05 0.75
C HIS A 353 -17.75 -9.76 1.89
N PHE A 354 -17.96 -11.06 1.71
CA PHE A 354 -18.62 -11.94 2.67
C PHE A 354 -17.73 -13.16 2.94
N ILE A 355 -17.23 -13.27 4.17
CA ILE A 355 -16.33 -14.34 4.60
C ILE A 355 -17.14 -15.40 5.35
N LYS A 356 -17.15 -16.64 4.84
CA LYS A 356 -17.82 -17.76 5.50
C LYS A 356 -16.85 -18.48 6.42
N ILE A 357 -17.19 -18.54 7.70
CA ILE A 357 -16.37 -19.14 8.76
C ILE A 357 -17.11 -20.34 9.34
N LYS A 358 -16.35 -21.38 9.66
CA LYS A 358 -16.83 -22.60 10.31
C LYS A 358 -15.93 -22.98 11.47
N PHE A 359 -16.52 -23.44 12.57
CA PHE A 359 -15.80 -24.06 13.68
C PHE A 359 -16.66 -25.12 14.37
N THR A 360 -16.00 -26.06 15.04
CA THR A 360 -16.63 -27.18 15.77
C THR A 360 -16.25 -27.25 17.23
N LYS A 361 -15.27 -26.44 17.67
CA LYS A 361 -14.79 -26.41 19.05
C LYS A 361 -14.68 -24.98 19.56
N LEU A 362 -15.00 -24.82 20.85
CA LEU A 362 -14.75 -23.61 21.62
C LEU A 362 -14.31 -24.05 23.03
N ASN A 363 -13.02 -23.92 23.32
CA ASN A 363 -12.41 -24.48 24.53
C ASN A 363 -12.44 -23.51 25.73
N ALA A 364 -12.60 -22.21 25.47
CA ALA A 364 -12.75 -21.18 26.50
C ALA A 364 -14.21 -20.74 26.65
N PRO A 365 -14.65 -20.26 27.84
CA PRO A 365 -15.98 -19.65 28.00
C PRO A 365 -16.17 -18.40 27.12
N GLN A 366 -15.10 -17.66 26.89
CA GLN A 366 -15.03 -16.49 26.02
C GLN A 366 -13.66 -16.44 25.36
N THR A 367 -13.60 -16.07 24.08
CA THR A 367 -12.36 -15.86 23.32
C THR A 367 -12.61 -14.91 22.15
N GLU A 368 -11.54 -14.52 21.44
CA GLU A 368 -11.63 -13.75 20.22
C GLU A 368 -11.07 -14.56 19.05
N MET A 369 -11.62 -14.29 17.88
CA MET A 369 -11.18 -14.83 16.61
C MET A 369 -10.80 -13.68 15.69
N HIS A 370 -9.59 -13.71 15.16
CA HIS A 370 -9.03 -12.61 14.38
C HIS A 370 -8.95 -12.98 12.91
N LEU A 371 -9.57 -12.18 12.03
CA LEU A 371 -9.36 -12.25 10.59
C LEU A 371 -8.27 -11.23 10.22
N GLN A 372 -7.11 -11.73 9.80
CA GLN A 372 -5.93 -10.92 9.58
C GLN A 372 -5.43 -11.04 8.14
N LEU A 373 -5.20 -9.89 7.52
CA LEU A 373 -4.49 -9.80 6.26
C LEU A 373 -3.11 -9.21 6.52
N ALA A 374 -2.07 -10.02 6.42
CA ALA A 374 -0.69 -9.58 6.66
C ALA A 374 -0.19 -8.68 5.52
N ASN A 375 0.61 -7.66 5.85
CA ASN A 375 1.31 -6.88 4.82
C ASN A 375 2.55 -7.65 4.36
N GLN A 376 2.38 -8.49 3.33
CA GLN A 376 3.43 -9.34 2.77
C GLN A 376 3.94 -8.82 1.44
N ARG A 377 5.24 -9.01 1.19
CA ARG A 377 5.83 -8.80 -0.13
C ARG A 377 5.10 -9.68 -1.17
N PRO A 378 4.53 -9.09 -2.23
CA PRO A 378 3.94 -9.85 -3.32
C PRO A 378 4.96 -10.75 -4.03
N THR A 379 4.50 -11.90 -4.51
CA THR A 379 5.36 -12.90 -5.16
C THR A 379 5.97 -12.41 -6.48
N TRP A 380 5.29 -11.48 -7.18
CA TRP A 380 5.76 -10.94 -8.46
C TRP A 380 7.13 -10.28 -8.34
N VAL A 381 7.46 -9.67 -7.19
CA VAL A 381 8.76 -9.03 -6.95
C VAL A 381 9.90 -10.05 -7.10
N GLN A 382 9.69 -11.26 -6.56
CA GLN A 382 10.69 -12.32 -6.66
C GLN A 382 10.66 -13.03 -8.03
N GLN A 383 9.52 -13.01 -8.72
CA GLN A 383 9.42 -13.58 -10.06
C GLN A 383 10.08 -12.69 -11.11
N TRP A 384 10.03 -11.37 -10.94
CA TRP A 384 10.51 -10.39 -11.91
C TRP A 384 11.91 -9.87 -11.62
N THR A 385 12.53 -10.25 -10.50
CA THR A 385 13.93 -9.88 -10.23
C THR A 385 14.90 -10.81 -10.95
N THR A 386 16.01 -10.27 -11.45
CA THR A 386 17.16 -11.08 -11.91
C THR A 386 18.48 -10.52 -11.41
N PRO A 387 19.48 -11.36 -11.09
CA PRO A 387 20.86 -10.92 -10.91
C PRO A 387 21.59 -10.74 -12.26
N ASN A 388 20.98 -11.08 -13.39
CA ASN A 388 21.57 -10.96 -14.71
C ASN A 388 20.49 -10.73 -15.79
N ASP A 389 20.39 -9.50 -16.28
CA ASP A 389 19.43 -9.11 -17.32
C ASP A 389 20.01 -9.17 -18.75
N SER A 390 21.27 -9.61 -18.91
CA SER A 390 21.89 -9.78 -20.23
C SER A 390 21.32 -10.95 -21.05
N GLN A 391 20.49 -11.79 -20.43
CA GLN A 391 19.83 -12.95 -21.05
C GLN A 391 18.31 -12.80 -21.10
N ILE A 392 17.79 -11.57 -21.20
CA ILE A 392 16.35 -11.28 -21.12
C ILE A 392 15.47 -12.08 -22.09
N ASN A 393 15.97 -12.39 -23.31
CA ASN A 393 15.22 -13.22 -24.27
C ASN A 393 15.12 -14.71 -23.89
N GLN A 394 15.98 -15.19 -22.97
CA GLN A 394 15.98 -16.59 -22.50
C GLN A 394 15.28 -16.74 -21.15
N GLU A 395 15.50 -15.78 -20.26
CA GLU A 395 14.96 -15.82 -18.90
C GLU A 395 13.56 -15.20 -18.75
N GLY A 396 13.12 -14.47 -19.78
CA GLY A 396 11.90 -13.68 -19.75
C GLY A 396 12.06 -12.33 -19.05
N ALA A 397 10.98 -11.56 -19.14
CA ALA A 397 10.73 -10.25 -18.53
C ALA A 397 11.24 -10.09 -17.08
N LYS A 398 12.47 -9.62 -16.88
CA LYS A 398 13.01 -9.39 -15.53
C LYS A 398 13.72 -8.05 -15.43
N THR A 399 13.64 -7.45 -14.26
CA THR A 399 14.35 -6.24 -13.88
C THR A 399 15.54 -6.61 -13.02
N PHE A 400 16.71 -6.08 -13.39
CA PHE A 400 17.94 -6.29 -12.66
C PHE A 400 17.83 -5.79 -11.21
N ASN A 401 18.05 -6.69 -10.26
CA ASN A 401 18.05 -6.43 -8.82
C ASN A 401 16.80 -5.70 -8.28
N LEU A 402 15.63 -5.96 -8.86
CA LEU A 402 14.34 -5.46 -8.36
C LEU A 402 14.11 -5.81 -6.89
N ALA A 403 14.42 -7.05 -6.49
CA ALA A 403 14.29 -7.46 -5.09
C ALA A 403 15.13 -6.58 -4.16
N GLY A 404 16.36 -6.23 -4.54
CA GLY A 404 17.21 -5.31 -3.76
C GLY A 404 16.64 -3.90 -3.67
N ILE A 405 16.00 -3.39 -4.74
CA ILE A 405 15.27 -2.10 -4.70
C ILE A 405 14.12 -2.19 -3.69
N MET A 406 13.31 -3.24 -3.77
CA MET A 406 12.17 -3.44 -2.86
C MET A 406 12.61 -3.72 -1.41
N ASP A 407 13.74 -4.39 -1.19
CA ASP A 407 14.35 -4.53 0.15
C ASP A 407 14.64 -3.15 0.75
N GLY A 408 15.11 -2.20 -0.06
CA GLY A 408 15.34 -0.81 0.37
C GLY A 408 14.04 -0.10 0.79
N VAL A 409 12.96 -0.29 0.02
CA VAL A 409 11.61 0.22 0.35
C VAL A 409 11.13 -0.37 1.67
N GLU A 410 11.24 -1.68 1.83
CA GLU A 410 10.80 -2.43 3.00
C GLU A 410 11.56 -2.01 4.25
N ARG A 411 12.89 -1.90 4.17
CA ARG A 411 13.72 -1.39 5.27
C ARG A 411 13.32 0.03 5.67
N ALA A 412 12.94 0.88 4.73
CA ALA A 412 12.56 2.26 5.03
C ALA A 412 11.22 2.29 5.76
N PHE A 413 10.19 1.65 5.20
CA PHE A 413 8.81 1.77 5.68
C PHE A 413 8.36 0.69 6.67
N GLY A 414 9.14 -0.37 6.88
CA GLY A 414 8.83 -1.45 7.80
C GLY A 414 7.91 -2.53 7.23
N ALA A 415 7.67 -2.56 5.91
CA ALA A 415 7.10 -3.76 5.30
C ALA A 415 8.12 -4.90 5.50
N GLY A 416 7.72 -5.95 6.22
CA GLY A 416 8.63 -6.97 6.77
C GLY A 416 8.82 -6.95 8.29
N THR A 417 8.26 -6.00 9.05
CA THR A 417 8.31 -6.02 10.54
C THR A 417 7.07 -6.63 11.21
N GLY A 418 6.19 -7.32 10.47
CA GLY A 418 5.10 -8.12 11.05
C GLY A 418 3.78 -7.38 11.31
N GLY A 419 3.50 -6.27 10.61
CA GLY A 419 2.21 -5.57 10.69
C GLY A 419 1.14 -6.17 9.76
N ASN A 420 -0.11 -6.15 10.21
CA ASN A 420 -1.27 -6.50 9.38
C ASN A 420 -1.76 -5.29 8.56
N ILE A 421 -2.19 -5.50 7.32
CA ILE A 421 -3.02 -4.55 6.56
C ILE A 421 -4.30 -4.26 7.35
N PHE A 422 -4.93 -5.30 7.90
CA PHE A 422 -6.01 -5.14 8.87
C PHE A 422 -6.10 -6.36 9.79
N ASP A 423 -6.74 -6.15 10.94
CA ASP A 423 -7.16 -7.18 11.88
C ASP A 423 -8.62 -6.92 12.28
N ILE A 424 -9.49 -7.90 12.06
CA ILE A 424 -10.89 -7.89 12.49
C ILE A 424 -11.03 -8.89 13.64
N ALA A 425 -11.28 -8.40 14.85
CA ALA A 425 -11.56 -9.23 16.02
C ALA A 425 -13.06 -9.54 16.13
N ILE A 426 -13.42 -10.80 16.31
CA ILE A 426 -14.81 -11.25 16.53
C ILE A 426 -14.88 -11.97 17.86
N GLY A 427 -15.73 -11.47 18.77
CA GLY A 427 -15.95 -12.09 20.08
C GLY A 427 -16.77 -13.37 19.98
N LEU A 428 -16.31 -14.43 20.65
CA LEU A 428 -17.02 -15.69 20.79
C LEU A 428 -17.28 -15.96 22.28
N GLN A 429 -18.53 -16.22 22.64
CA GLN A 429 -18.91 -16.50 24.03
C GLN A 429 -19.84 -17.70 24.11
N LYS A 430 -19.66 -18.56 25.13
CA LYS A 430 -20.64 -19.59 25.48
C LYS A 430 -21.80 -18.98 26.25
N GLU A 431 -23.02 -19.40 25.93
CA GLU A 431 -24.16 -19.13 26.78
C GLU A 431 -23.94 -19.79 28.16
N LYS A 432 -24.29 -19.06 29.22
CA LYS A 432 -24.01 -19.47 30.60
C LYS A 432 -25.00 -20.50 31.12
#